data_AF-A0A382YBG2-F1
#
_entry.id   AF-A0A382YBG2-F1
#
_cell.length_a   1.000
_cell.length_b   1.000
_cell.length_c   1.000
_cell.angle_alpha   90.00
_cell.angle_beta   90.00
_cell.angle_gamma   90.00
#
_symmetry.space_group_name_H-M   'P 1'
#
loop_
_entity.id
_entity.type
_entity.pdbx_description
1 polymer ?
#
loop_
_entity_poly.entity_id
_entity_poly.type
_entity_poly.pdbx_seq_one_letter_code
_entity_poly.pdbx_strand_id
1 'polypeptide(L)'
;MRGFTIEEYQTRVSKLQINMHHNDIDAILITSPHNFRYFSGLDSYFWESPTRPWFLLIPQSDDPIAIIPSIGQTALQKTWIKNIQTWPSPQPNDEGMSALENSIKNLIPIKGNIGCELGLESNLRMSI
;
A
#
# COMPACT_ATOMS: atom_id res chain seq x y z
N MET A 1 1.68 23.55 -7.42
CA MET A 1 1.36 22.14 -7.67
C MET A 1 2.40 21.33 -6.91
N ARG A 2 2.04 20.63 -5.83
CA ARG A 2 2.99 19.78 -5.08
C ARG A 2 2.78 18.33 -5.50
N GLY A 3 3.84 17.67 -5.96
CA GLY A 3 3.79 16.30 -6.47
C GLY A 3 4.50 16.15 -7.82
N PHE A 4 4.62 14.91 -8.28
CA PHE A 4 5.18 14.57 -9.59
C PHE A 4 4.06 14.24 -10.60
N THR A 5 4.43 14.04 -11.87
CA THR A 5 3.47 13.57 -12.89
C THR A 5 3.06 12.12 -12.62
N ILE A 6 1.98 11.66 -13.26
CA ILE A 6 1.50 10.27 -13.10
C ILE A 6 2.56 9.28 -13.60
N GLU A 7 3.24 9.62 -14.69
CA GLU A 7 4.26 8.80 -15.34
C GLU A 7 5.47 8.57 -14.42
N GLU A 8 5.84 9.57 -13.61
CA GLU A 8 6.91 9.45 -12.62
C GLU A 8 6.56 8.43 -11.53
N TYR A 9 5.32 8.43 -11.03
CA TYR A 9 4.89 7.44 -10.04
C TYR A 9 4.79 6.02 -10.62
N GLN A 10 4.27 5.88 -11.84
CA GLN A 10 4.26 4.62 -12.56
C GLN A 10 5.68 4.09 -12.76
N THR A 11 6.61 4.97 -13.17
CA THR A 11 8.03 4.63 -13.32
C THR A 11 8.65 4.12 -12.02
N ARG A 12 8.30 4.70 -10.87
CA ARG A 12 8.77 4.22 -9.55
C ARG A 12 8.27 2.81 -9.25
N VAL A 13 7.00 2.54 -9.53
CA VAL A 13 6.42 1.20 -9.37
C VAL A 13 7.10 0.20 -10.31
N SER A 14 7.28 0.53 -11.59
CA SER A 14 7.97 -0.35 -12.53
C SER A 14 9.41 -0.66 -12.12
N LYS A 15 10.15 0.33 -11.60
CA LYS A 15 11.51 0.11 -11.05
C LYS A 15 11.49 -0.80 -9.82
N LEU A 16 10.50 -0.68 -8.95
CA LEU A 16 10.33 -1.57 -7.82
C LEU A 16 10.05 -3.00 -8.30
N GLN A 17 9.12 -3.17 -9.24
CA GLN A 17 8.75 -4.47 -9.80
C GLN A 17 9.92 -5.19 -10.49
N ILE A 18 10.78 -4.46 -11.22
CA ILE A 18 12.01 -5.03 -11.78
C ILE A 18 12.91 -5.60 -10.67
N ASN A 19 13.10 -4.86 -9.58
CA ASN A 19 13.88 -5.35 -8.45
C ASN A 19 13.19 -6.51 -7.73
N MET A 20 11.86 -6.48 -7.61
CA MET A 20 11.07 -7.59 -7.04
C MET A 20 11.26 -8.87 -7.84
N HIS A 21 11.22 -8.81 -9.18
CA HIS A 21 11.52 -9.93 -10.06
C HIS A 21 12.92 -10.51 -9.82
N HIS A 22 13.94 -9.66 -9.66
CA HIS A 22 15.30 -10.13 -9.40
C HIS A 22 15.50 -10.76 -8.02
N ASN A 23 14.64 -10.44 -7.04
CA ASN A 23 14.75 -10.91 -5.66
C ASN A 23 13.68 -11.95 -5.30
N ASP A 24 12.94 -12.48 -6.29
CA ASP A 24 11.87 -13.46 -6.09
C ASP A 24 10.80 -12.97 -5.10
N ILE A 25 10.38 -11.70 -5.21
CA ILE A 25 9.34 -11.09 -4.36
C ILE A 25 8.05 -10.92 -5.16
N ASP A 26 6.96 -11.56 -4.73
CA ASP A 26 5.68 -11.56 -5.45
C ASP A 26 4.84 -10.31 -5.17
N ALA A 27 4.92 -9.80 -3.94
CA ALA A 27 4.26 -8.55 -3.55
C ALA A 27 5.06 -7.82 -2.48
N ILE A 28 4.97 -6.50 -2.45
CA ILE A 28 5.50 -5.68 -1.36
C ILE A 28 4.34 -5.02 -0.63
N LEU A 29 4.30 -5.21 0.70
CA LEU A 29 3.40 -4.52 1.61
C LEU A 29 4.06 -3.27 2.15
N ILE A 30 3.48 -2.11 1.82
CA ILE A 30 3.89 -0.81 2.33
C ILE A 30 2.88 -0.35 3.37
N THR A 31 3.40 0.06 4.53
CA THR A 31 2.64 0.62 5.65
C THR A 31 3.15 1.99 6.09
N SER A 32 4.40 2.34 5.73
CA SER A 32 4.97 3.62 6.10
C SER A 32 4.36 4.78 5.29
N PRO A 33 4.05 5.93 5.94
CA PRO A 33 3.54 7.11 5.24
C PRO A 33 4.44 7.60 4.11
N HIS A 34 5.76 7.52 4.32
CA HIS A 34 6.74 8.04 3.37
C HIS A 34 6.76 7.22 2.08
N ASN A 35 6.80 5.89 2.18
CA ASN A 35 6.77 5.03 1.01
C ASN A 35 5.37 5.02 0.38
N PHE A 36 4.31 5.07 1.19
CA PHE A 36 2.95 5.20 0.65
C PHE A 36 2.84 6.46 -0.23
N ARG A 37 3.31 7.61 0.25
CA ARG A 37 3.38 8.85 -0.54
C ARG A 37 4.30 8.72 -1.75
N TYR A 38 5.46 8.09 -1.61
CA TYR A 38 6.45 7.96 -2.68
C TYR A 38 5.88 7.24 -3.91
N PHE A 39 5.07 6.19 -3.70
CA PHE A 39 4.47 5.39 -4.77
C PHE A 39 3.08 5.89 -5.19
N SER A 40 2.22 6.31 -4.26
CA SER A 40 0.85 6.74 -4.60
C SER A 40 0.74 8.22 -4.98
N GLY A 41 1.65 9.07 -4.49
CA GLY A 41 1.53 10.52 -4.57
C GLY A 41 0.56 11.13 -3.56
N LEU A 42 -0.03 10.34 -2.66
CA LEU A 42 -0.92 10.86 -1.62
C LEU A 42 -0.15 11.64 -0.56
N ASP A 43 -0.44 12.94 -0.45
CA ASP A 43 0.01 13.80 0.64
C ASP A 43 -1.17 14.09 1.58
N SER A 44 -1.10 13.64 2.84
CA SER A 44 -2.23 13.71 3.76
C SER A 44 -1.78 13.96 5.19
N TYR A 45 -2.58 14.73 5.94
CA TYR A 45 -2.39 14.88 7.40
C TYR A 45 -2.93 13.69 8.19
N PHE A 46 -3.63 12.74 7.56
CA PHE A 46 -4.09 11.53 8.23
C PHE A 46 -2.93 10.67 8.75
N TRP A 47 -1.72 10.86 8.23
CA TRP A 47 -0.50 10.23 8.73
C TRP A 47 -0.18 10.59 10.18
N GLU A 48 -0.72 11.67 10.73
CA GLU A 48 -0.55 12.04 12.15
C GLU A 48 -1.47 11.23 13.08
N SER A 49 -2.41 10.46 12.53
CA SER A 49 -3.32 9.60 13.29
C SER A 49 -2.88 8.13 13.17
N PRO A 50 -2.23 7.54 14.19
CA PRO A 50 -1.78 6.14 14.13
C PRO A 50 -2.91 5.11 14.24
N THR A 51 -4.13 5.53 14.60
CA THR A 51 -5.27 4.64 14.87
C THR A 51 -5.93 4.03 13.64
N ARG A 52 -5.33 4.17 12.46
CA ARG A 52 -5.91 3.74 11.19
C ARG A 52 -4.79 3.24 10.28
N PRO A 53 -4.58 1.93 10.13
CA PRO A 53 -3.55 1.44 9.22
C PRO A 53 -3.93 1.75 7.77
N TRP A 54 -2.92 2.01 6.96
CA TRP A 54 -3.05 2.18 5.52
C TRP A 54 -2.09 1.20 4.87
N PHE A 55 -2.60 0.40 3.95
CA PHE A 55 -1.80 -0.59 3.24
C PHE A 55 -1.75 -0.21 1.77
N LEU A 56 -0.56 -0.23 1.19
CA LEU A 56 -0.36 -0.25 -0.25
C LEU A 56 0.35 -1.54 -0.60
N LEU A 57 -0.34 -2.39 -1.33
CA LEU A 57 0.19 -3.66 -1.81
C LEU A 57 0.62 -3.45 -3.27
N ILE A 58 1.90 -3.62 -3.54
CA ILE A 58 2.46 -3.53 -4.90
C ILE A 58 2.76 -4.96 -5.37
N PRO A 59 1.95 -5.52 -6.28
CA PRO A 59 2.23 -6.82 -6.88
C PRO A 59 3.36 -6.72 -7.92
N GLN A 60 4.02 -7.85 -8.18
CA GLN A 60 5.17 -7.91 -9.08
C GLN A 60 4.84 -7.55 -10.55
N SER A 61 3.59 -7.73 -11.00
CA SER A 61 3.22 -7.54 -12.42
C SER A 61 1.92 -6.76 -12.66
N ASP A 62 1.32 -6.16 -11.62
CA ASP A 62 0.06 -5.41 -11.73
C ASP A 62 0.15 -4.03 -11.06
N ASP A 63 -0.90 -3.21 -11.24
CA ASP A 63 -1.01 -1.92 -10.56
C ASP A 63 -1.17 -2.07 -9.04
N PRO A 64 -0.73 -1.07 -8.24
CA PRO A 64 -0.86 -1.12 -6.79
C PRO A 64 -2.32 -1.19 -6.31
N ILE A 65 -2.52 -1.92 -5.22
CA ILE A 65 -3.79 -2.07 -4.51
C ILE A 65 -3.69 -1.33 -3.18
N ALA A 66 -4.55 -0.34 -2.97
CA ALA A 66 -4.62 0.36 -1.69
C ALA A 66 -5.76 -0.19 -0.84
N ILE A 67 -5.48 -0.52 0.41
CA ILE A 67 -6.45 -0.91 1.42
C ILE A 67 -6.41 0.14 2.53
N ILE A 68 -7.42 1.00 2.57
CA ILE A 68 -7.40 2.23 3.39
C ILE A 68 -8.73 2.49 4.10
N PRO A 69 -8.76 3.32 5.16
CA PRO A 69 -10.01 3.76 5.76
C PRO A 69 -10.90 4.50 4.75
N SER A 70 -12.22 4.34 4.83
CA SER A 70 -13.19 5.00 3.94
C SER A 70 -13.03 6.54 3.87
N ILE A 71 -12.63 7.19 4.97
CA ILE A 71 -12.36 8.64 5.00
C ILE A 71 -11.21 9.07 4.07
N GLY A 72 -10.29 8.17 3.75
CA GLY A 72 -9.17 8.43 2.85
C GLY A 72 -9.49 8.28 1.37
N GLN A 73 -10.63 7.66 1.03
CA GLN A 73 -10.98 7.25 -0.33
C GLN A 73 -10.98 8.42 -1.31
N THR A 74 -11.70 9.49 -0.98
CA THR A 74 -11.81 10.68 -1.86
C THR A 74 -10.47 11.36 -2.10
N ALA A 75 -9.55 11.30 -1.13
CA ALA A 75 -8.21 11.87 -1.29
C ALA A 75 -7.36 10.97 -2.21
N LEU A 76 -7.41 9.66 -2.01
CA LEU A 76 -6.63 8.70 -2.80
C LEU A 76 -7.11 8.59 -4.25
N GLN A 77 -8.42 8.73 -4.50
CA GLN A 77 -8.99 8.74 -5.87
C GLN A 77 -8.47 9.90 -6.74
N LYS A 78 -7.92 10.95 -6.14
CA LYS A 78 -7.28 12.07 -6.87
C LYS A 78 -5.87 11.73 -7.34
N THR A 79 -5.31 10.61 -6.91
CA THR A 79 -4.01 10.10 -7.34
C THR A 79 -4.15 9.19 -8.55
N TRP A 80 -3.06 8.55 -8.95
CA TRP A 80 -3.08 7.59 -10.05
C TRP A 80 -3.58 6.19 -9.64
N ILE A 81 -3.65 5.90 -8.34
CA ILE A 81 -4.11 4.60 -7.82
C ILE A 81 -5.57 4.35 -8.19
N LYS A 82 -5.84 3.23 -8.85
CA LYS A 82 -7.19 2.85 -9.31
C LYS A 82 -7.85 1.78 -8.45
N ASN A 83 -7.08 0.81 -7.97
CA ASN A 83 -7.60 -0.25 -7.12
C ASN A 83 -7.58 0.19 -5.65
N ILE A 84 -8.73 0.63 -5.15
CA ILE A 84 -8.90 1.15 -3.78
C ILE A 84 -9.97 0.32 -3.09
N GLN A 85 -9.55 -0.48 -2.12
CA GLN A 85 -10.42 -1.17 -1.18
C GLN A 85 -10.53 -0.34 0.10
N THR A 86 -11.73 -0.25 0.64
CA THR A 86 -11.98 0.55 1.83
C THR A 86 -12.60 -0.27 2.94
N TRP A 87 -12.33 0.14 4.17
CA TRP A 87 -12.94 -0.42 5.38
C TRP A 87 -13.49 0.73 6.25
N PRO A 88 -14.58 0.49 7.01
CA PRO A 88 -15.17 1.51 7.86
C PRO A 88 -14.29 1.74 9.09
N SER A 89 -14.06 3.00 9.46
CA SER A 89 -13.21 3.33 10.60
C SER A 89 -13.93 4.26 11.59
N PRO A 90 -13.94 3.93 12.90
CA PRO A 90 -13.22 2.82 13.55
C PRO A 90 -13.88 1.45 13.34
N GLN A 91 -13.07 0.38 13.30
CA GLN A 91 -13.54 -1.01 13.33
C GLN A 91 -12.56 -1.85 14.16
N PRO A 92 -12.66 -1.82 15.51
CA PRO A 92 -11.61 -2.37 16.40
C PRO A 92 -11.31 -3.86 16.21
N ASN A 93 -12.27 -4.64 15.71
CA ASN A 93 -12.08 -6.07 15.49
C ASN A 93 -11.46 -6.40 14.12
N ASP A 94 -11.44 -5.45 13.19
CA ASP A 94 -10.92 -5.64 11.83
C ASP A 94 -10.64 -4.27 11.19
N GLU A 95 -9.44 -3.74 11.45
CA GLU A 95 -8.98 -2.45 10.91
C GLU A 95 -8.47 -2.59 9.47
N GLY A 96 -9.22 -3.30 8.62
CA GLY A 96 -8.85 -3.59 7.23
C GLY A 96 -7.94 -4.80 7.07
N MET A 97 -7.74 -5.59 8.12
CA MET A 97 -6.89 -6.79 8.11
C MET A 97 -7.50 -7.89 7.26
N SER A 98 -8.81 -8.12 7.35
CA SER A 98 -9.49 -9.13 6.52
C SER A 98 -9.41 -8.77 5.03
N ALA A 99 -9.51 -7.47 4.71
CA ALA A 99 -9.39 -6.98 3.33
C ALA A 99 -7.97 -7.14 2.77
N LEU A 100 -6.95 -6.86 3.60
CA LEU A 100 -5.55 -7.11 3.27
C LEU A 100 -5.30 -8.60 3.04
N GLU A 101 -5.74 -9.47 3.96
CA GLU A 101 -5.57 -10.92 3.86
C GLU A 101 -6.21 -11.46 2.58
N ASN A 102 -7.44 -11.06 2.28
CA ASN A 102 -8.13 -11.46 1.05
C ASN A 102 -7.39 -10.97 -0.21
N SER A 103 -6.87 -9.75 -0.20
CA SER A 103 -6.08 -9.21 -1.32
C SER A 103 -4.81 -10.00 -1.55
N ILE A 104 -4.10 -10.37 -0.47
CA ILE A 104 -2.90 -11.19 -0.54
C ILE A 104 -3.24 -12.59 -1.08
N LYS A 105 -4.28 -13.24 -0.57
CA LYS A 105 -4.71 -14.58 -1.03
C LYS A 105 -5.11 -14.60 -2.50
N ASN A 106 -5.72 -13.52 -2.99
CA ASN A 106 -6.11 -13.39 -4.40
C ASN A 106 -4.89 -13.19 -5.31
N LEU A 107 -3.88 -12.44 -4.85
CA LEU A 107 -2.64 -12.22 -5.61
C LEU A 107 -1.71 -13.44 -5.58
N ILE A 108 -1.63 -14.11 -4.43
CA ILE A 108 -0.69 -15.21 -4.16
C ILE A 108 -1.49 -16.41 -3.64
N PRO A 109 -2.14 -17.19 -4.53
CA PRO A 109 -3.10 -18.23 -4.12
C PRO A 109 -2.48 -19.48 -3.51
N ILE A 110 -1.18 -19.72 -3.69
CA ILE A 110 -0.50 -20.94 -3.23
C ILE A 110 0.60 -20.61 -2.23
N LYS A 111 1.75 -20.15 -2.74
CA LYS A 111 2.93 -19.81 -1.98
C LYS A 111 3.64 -18.68 -2.70
N GLY A 112 4.09 -17.69 -1.94
CA GLY A 112 4.86 -16.59 -2.47
C GLY A 112 5.55 -15.80 -1.37
N ASN A 113 6.44 -14.91 -1.79
CA ASN A 113 7.27 -14.09 -0.94
C ASN A 113 6.69 -12.67 -0.87
N ILE A 114 6.36 -12.23 0.34
CA ILE A 114 5.89 -10.87 0.59
C ILE A 114 7.02 -10.06 1.20
N GLY A 115 7.44 -9.02 0.49
CA GLY A 115 8.38 -8.03 1.02
C GLY A 115 7.67 -7.08 1.96
N CYS A 116 8.30 -6.81 3.11
CA CYS A 116 7.78 -5.90 4.13
C CYS A 116 8.88 -4.92 4.57
N GLU A 117 8.48 -3.77 5.10
CA GLU A 117 9.38 -2.73 5.63
C GLU A 117 9.97 -3.15 6.99
N LEU A 118 10.77 -4.23 7.01
CA LEU A 118 11.36 -4.83 8.21
C LEU A 118 12.88 -4.58 8.33
N GLY A 119 13.37 -3.52 7.67
CA GLY A 119 14.75 -3.07 7.79
C GLY A 119 15.07 -2.45 9.16
N LEU A 120 16.35 -2.12 9.37
CA LEU A 120 16.78 -1.37 10.55
C LEU A 120 15.99 -0.07 10.66
N GLU A 121 15.48 0.21 11.87
CA GLU A 121 14.69 1.41 12.19
C GLU A 121 13.36 1.55 11.43
N SER A 122 12.90 0.49 10.76
CA SER A 122 11.57 0.43 10.15
C SER A 122 10.53 -0.19 11.09
N ASN A 123 9.27 0.17 10.91
CA ASN A 123 8.14 -0.46 11.58
C ASN A 123 7.02 -0.76 10.59
N LEU A 124 6.24 -1.80 10.90
CA LEU A 124 4.96 -2.02 10.26
C LEU A 124 3.89 -1.23 11.02
N ARG A 125 3.24 -0.29 10.34
CA ARG A 125 2.22 0.57 10.94
C ARG A 125 0.85 -0.11 10.95
N MET A 126 0.74 -1.19 11.71
CA MET A 126 -0.47 -2.03 11.82
C MET A 126 -0.63 -2.60 13.23
N SER A 127 -1.88 -2.94 13.57
CA SER A 127 -2.21 -3.65 14.81
C SER A 127 -1.75 -5.12 14.72
N ILE A 128 -1.18 -5.66 15.81
CA ILE A 128 -0.76 -7.07 15.94
C ILE A 128 -1.89 -7.88 16.56
#